data_AF-A0A9D4L268-F1
#
_entry.id   AF-A0A9D4L268-F1
#
_cell.length_a   1.000
_cell.length_b   1.000
_cell.length_c   1.000
_cell.angle_alpha   90.00
_cell.angle_beta   90.00
_cell.angle_gamma   90.00
#
_symmetry.space_group_name_H-M   'P 1'
#
loop_
_entity.id
_entity.type
_entity.pdbx_description
1 polymer ?
#
loop_
_entity_poly.entity_id
_entity_poly.type
_entity_poly.pdbx_seq_one_letter_code
_entity_poly.pdbx_strand_id
1 'polypeptide(L)'
;MLFTARANNTCSDYKTVITAGSKAESLVCLEESDTDRLFVLNNVLCVEAGVDLHTIPDDIDVYRMDTSANKGHCRMLLERYSFTSSTSTYNALCLDGKGNSLLSSKLFLDEEATRLKKKGYREERKGPSLTVLAENGHTMDRVFAVSCQCPGILQRWAQRSRYWPPPDVVQRVVSSESFLCPVGCKSSINEHLEWRICFNIGETELVHNLNGTQAKGYAILKMIVKEVLKPNNKEITSFVLKNIIFWPAESNSASMFQERNLIRWLHDALKTLRTVLSSKQLPYYIIPERNLMEACGLQDQQQRKWVADITDIMEEGPRMILRLPRIRQTIICYPEPLLWFSRRRMELEMLQLEYLNRDLQCIDENGECDDTDIILQAIYMRHIEIVRELIQRMFIEGSPVDDRDRDEILRRILM
;
A
#
# COMPACT_ATOMS: atom_id res chain seq x y z
N MET A 1 12.18 -20.78 17.55
CA MET A 1 13.30 -20.09 18.24
C MET A 1 13.57 -18.81 17.47
N LEU A 2 12.99 -17.70 17.93
CA LEU A 2 12.94 -16.41 17.25
C LEU A 2 14.34 -15.78 17.19
N PHE A 3 14.94 -15.73 16.00
CA PHE A 3 16.10 -14.88 15.76
C PHE A 3 15.63 -13.44 15.59
N THR A 4 15.38 -12.75 16.71
CA THR A 4 15.49 -11.30 16.79
C THR A 4 16.96 -10.94 16.67
N ALA A 5 17.47 -10.89 15.44
CA ALA A 5 18.73 -10.21 15.17
C ALA A 5 18.48 -8.70 15.31
N ARG A 6 18.62 -8.19 16.55
CA ARG A 6 18.93 -6.79 16.78
C ARG A 6 20.23 -6.50 16.04
N ALA A 7 20.11 -5.94 14.83
CA ALA A 7 21.23 -5.32 14.16
C ALA A 7 21.60 -4.07 14.97
N ASN A 8 22.42 -4.27 16.00
CA ASN A 8 23.13 -3.21 16.70
C ASN A 8 24.10 -2.56 15.71
N ASN A 9 23.61 -1.51 15.06
CA ASN A 9 24.43 -0.48 14.42
C ASN A 9 23.60 0.82 14.40
N THR A 10 23.20 1.29 15.59
CA THR A 10 22.69 2.64 15.76
C THR A 10 23.85 3.60 15.60
N CYS A 11 23.95 4.20 14.41
CA CYS A 11 24.60 5.51 14.24
C CYS A 11 23.93 6.46 15.25
N SER A 12 24.70 7.22 16.03
CA SER A 12 24.23 8.17 17.07
C SER A 12 23.07 9.07 16.63
N ASP A 13 22.96 9.30 15.32
CA ASP A 13 22.06 10.26 14.69
C ASP A 13 20.62 9.74 14.51
N TYR A 14 20.36 8.45 14.72
CA TYR A 14 19.05 7.83 14.48
C TYR A 14 18.56 7.04 15.69
N LYS A 15 17.36 7.38 16.18
CA LYS A 15 16.78 6.71 17.36
C LYS A 15 16.19 5.34 17.05
N THR A 16 15.56 5.19 15.89
CA THR A 16 14.81 3.99 15.52
C THR A 16 14.90 3.72 14.02
N VAL A 17 14.99 2.44 13.65
CA VAL A 17 14.85 1.97 12.27
C VAL A 17 13.59 1.11 12.19
N ILE A 18 12.62 1.55 11.41
CA ILE A 18 11.32 0.89 11.26
C ILE A 18 11.30 0.19 9.90
N THR A 19 10.93 -1.09 9.88
CA THR A 19 10.64 -1.77 8.61
C THR A 19 9.27 -1.34 8.13
N ALA A 20 9.19 -0.86 6.90
CA ALA A 20 7.96 -0.40 6.26
C ALA A 20 7.69 -1.23 5.00
N GLY A 21 6.68 -0.84 4.23
CA GLY A 21 6.35 -1.50 2.96
C GLY A 21 5.66 -2.85 3.17
N SER A 22 5.50 -3.64 2.10
CA SER A 22 4.66 -4.84 2.21
C SER A 22 5.30 -5.98 3.00
N LYS A 23 6.64 -5.98 3.18
CA LYS A 23 7.31 -6.85 4.16
C LYS A 23 6.83 -6.63 5.59
N ALA A 24 6.64 -5.38 6.01
CA ALA A 24 6.11 -5.06 7.34
C ALA A 24 4.63 -5.46 7.50
N GLU A 25 3.91 -5.53 6.38
CA GLU A 25 2.48 -5.89 6.34
C GLU A 25 2.23 -7.39 6.32
N SER A 26 3.30 -8.21 6.31
CA SER A 26 3.22 -9.67 6.29
C SER A 26 2.33 -10.23 5.18
N LEU A 27 2.28 -9.55 4.02
CA LEU A 27 1.65 -10.06 2.81
C LEU A 27 2.60 -11.06 2.11
N VAL A 28 2.94 -12.14 2.82
CA VAL A 28 4.01 -13.11 2.52
C VAL A 28 3.87 -13.79 1.15
N CYS A 29 2.68 -13.81 0.55
CA CYS A 29 2.44 -14.41 -0.77
C CYS A 29 3.11 -13.66 -1.95
N LEU A 30 3.65 -12.46 -1.71
CA LEU A 30 4.34 -11.65 -2.70
C LEU A 30 5.82 -11.56 -2.34
N GLU A 31 6.68 -12.47 -2.81
CA GLU A 31 8.14 -12.28 -2.74
C GLU A 31 8.52 -10.85 -3.17
N GLU A 32 8.97 -10.06 -2.19
CA GLU A 32 9.49 -8.70 -2.37
C GLU A 32 11.01 -8.76 -2.28
N SER A 33 11.67 -8.41 -3.38
CA SER A 33 13.12 -8.38 -3.48
C SER A 33 13.75 -7.19 -2.74
N ASP A 34 12.98 -6.12 -2.58
CA ASP A 34 13.32 -4.86 -1.93
C ASP A 34 12.90 -4.82 -0.45
N THR A 35 13.58 -4.02 0.35
CA THR A 35 13.25 -3.80 1.77
C THR A 35 13.22 -2.31 2.06
N ASP A 36 12.06 -1.80 2.51
CA ASP A 36 11.90 -0.41 2.90
C ASP A 36 12.24 -0.23 4.39
N ARG A 37 13.13 0.73 4.68
CA ARG A 37 13.48 1.09 6.06
C ARG A 37 13.35 2.59 6.27
N LEU A 38 12.57 2.94 7.29
CA LEU A 38 12.42 4.30 7.78
C LEU A 38 13.46 4.55 8.89
N PHE A 39 14.37 5.50 8.67
CA PHE A 39 15.40 5.93 9.61
C PHE A 39 14.94 7.21 10.30
N VAL A 40 14.51 7.07 11.55
CA VAL A 40 13.96 8.20 12.32
C VAL A 40 15.08 8.94 13.02
N LEU A 41 15.21 10.25 12.76
CA LEU A 41 16.24 11.09 13.36
C LEU A 41 16.11 11.12 14.88
N ASN A 42 17.25 11.15 15.55
CA ASN A 42 17.34 11.42 16.98
C ASN A 42 17.30 12.93 17.26
N ASN A 43 16.82 13.33 18.43
CA ASN A 43 16.83 14.72 18.92
C ASN A 43 16.16 15.77 18.01
N VAL A 44 15.25 15.37 17.12
CA VAL A 44 14.50 16.29 16.25
C VAL A 44 13.02 15.94 16.29
N LEU A 45 12.17 16.94 16.54
CA LEU A 45 10.72 16.79 16.59
C LEU A 45 10.03 17.94 15.85
N CYS A 46 9.06 17.59 14.99
CA CYS A 46 8.14 18.57 14.41
C CYS A 46 6.79 18.50 15.10
N VAL A 47 6.18 19.65 15.38
CA VAL A 47 4.89 19.74 16.07
C VAL A 47 3.92 20.64 15.31
N GLU A 48 2.64 20.24 15.29
CA GLU A 48 1.54 21.06 14.81
C GLU A 48 1.30 22.28 15.72
N ALA A 49 0.65 23.30 15.18
CA ALA A 49 0.25 24.47 15.96
C ALA A 49 -0.66 24.07 17.14
N GLY A 50 -0.38 24.62 18.32
CA GLY A 50 -1.15 24.37 19.55
C GLY A 50 -0.59 23.26 20.45
N VAL A 51 0.46 22.54 20.04
CA VAL A 51 1.19 21.63 20.93
C VAL A 51 2.00 22.44 21.95
N ASP A 52 1.88 22.07 23.23
CA ASP A 52 2.63 22.70 24.32
C ASP A 52 4.10 22.27 24.33
N LEU A 53 4.99 23.23 24.05
CA LEU A 53 6.43 23.02 23.97
C LEU A 53 7.06 22.66 25.32
N HIS A 54 6.43 23.01 26.45
CA HIS A 54 6.95 22.70 27.79
C HIS A 54 6.92 21.19 28.11
N THR A 55 6.13 20.42 27.36
CA THR A 55 6.08 18.96 27.49
C THR A 55 7.26 18.26 26.79
N ILE A 56 8.03 19.00 25.98
CA ILE A 56 9.09 18.46 25.14
C ILE A 56 10.46 18.72 25.78
N PRO A 57 11.29 17.68 26.01
CA PRO A 57 12.64 17.81 26.55
C PRO A 57 13.49 18.89 25.86
N ASP A 58 14.33 19.59 26.64
CA ASP A 58 15.14 20.72 26.17
C ASP A 58 16.31 20.31 25.26
N ASP A 59 16.68 19.04 25.26
CA ASP A 59 17.72 18.45 24.41
C ASP A 59 17.21 18.06 23.01
N ILE A 60 15.98 18.46 22.66
CA ILE A 60 15.35 18.20 21.37
C ILE A 60 15.18 19.49 20.58
N ASP A 61 15.65 19.48 19.33
CA ASP A 61 15.36 20.52 18.34
C ASP A 61 13.88 20.45 17.97
N VAL A 62 13.16 21.54 18.17
CA VAL A 62 11.73 21.63 17.90
C VAL A 62 11.46 22.51 16.70
N TYR A 63 10.75 21.94 15.74
CA TYR A 63 10.25 22.62 14.56
C TYR A 63 8.72 22.74 14.64
N ARG A 64 8.19 23.88 14.21
CA ARG A 64 6.76 24.08 14.01
C ARG A 64 6.39 23.75 12.57
N MET A 65 5.29 23.01 12.46
CA MET A 65 4.69 22.68 11.19
C MET A 65 3.97 23.90 10.61
N ASP A 66 4.41 24.34 9.44
CA ASP A 66 3.67 25.28 8.62
C ASP A 66 2.94 24.53 7.49
N THR A 67 1.64 24.36 7.69
CA THR A 67 0.72 23.71 6.76
C THR A 67 0.07 24.68 5.77
N SER A 68 0.50 25.94 5.72
CA SER A 68 0.06 26.88 4.67
C SER A 68 0.52 26.47 3.26
N ALA A 69 1.41 25.49 3.18
CA ALA A 69 1.92 24.87 1.97
C ALA A 69 0.89 23.91 1.32
N ASN A 70 1.39 22.99 0.49
CA ASN A 70 0.59 22.01 -0.23
C ASN A 70 -0.02 20.93 0.67
N LYS A 71 -1.20 20.45 0.29
CA LYS A 71 -1.99 19.48 1.07
C LYS A 71 -1.19 18.20 1.35
N GLY A 72 -1.07 17.85 2.64
CA GLY A 72 -0.27 16.70 3.11
C GLY A 72 1.25 16.88 3.06
N HIS A 73 1.72 18.10 2.84
CA HIS A 73 3.09 18.54 2.99
C HIS A 73 3.14 19.73 3.95
N CYS A 74 4.31 19.99 4.53
CA CYS A 74 4.53 21.12 5.41
C CYS A 74 5.95 21.64 5.28
N ARG A 75 6.16 22.88 5.72
CA ARG A 75 7.50 23.40 6.00
C ARG A 75 7.79 23.25 7.50
N MET A 76 9.05 23.04 7.84
CA MET A 76 9.50 22.90 9.23
C MET A 76 10.23 24.19 9.63
N LEU A 77 9.59 25.02 10.46
CA LEU A 77 10.18 26.26 10.97
C LEU A 77 10.82 26.00 12.32
N LEU A 78 12.09 26.36 12.49
CA LEU A 78 12.82 26.15 13.73
C LEU A 78 12.28 27.08 14.83
N GLU A 79 11.77 26.51 15.92
CA GLU A 79 11.27 27.25 17.09
C GLU A 79 12.25 27.19 18.26
N ARG A 80 12.81 26.00 18.53
CA ARG A 80 13.81 25.79 19.59
C ARG A 80 14.98 24.99 19.03
N TYR A 81 16.18 25.50 19.25
CA TYR A 81 17.42 24.86 18.86
C TYR A 81 18.20 24.43 20.11
N SER A 82 18.39 23.13 20.29
CA SER A 82 19.08 22.49 21.41
C SER A 82 20.55 22.17 21.11
N PHE A 83 21.01 22.39 19.87
CA PHE A 83 22.38 22.11 19.41
C PHE A 83 22.80 20.62 19.45
N THR A 84 21.83 19.72 19.62
CA THR A 84 22.04 18.26 19.76
C THR A 84 21.74 17.48 18.48
N SER A 85 21.30 18.16 17.42
CA SER A 85 20.97 17.52 16.15
C SER A 85 22.20 17.13 15.33
N SER A 86 21.95 16.26 14.36
CA SER A 86 22.98 15.79 13.45
C SER A 86 23.56 16.92 12.59
N THR A 87 24.81 16.76 12.15
CA THR A 87 25.44 17.68 11.20
C THR A 87 24.62 17.85 9.92
N SER A 88 23.97 16.78 9.44
CA SER A 88 23.07 16.83 8.29
C SER A 88 21.87 17.74 8.53
N THR A 89 21.31 17.75 9.74
CA THR A 89 20.21 18.63 10.14
C THR A 89 20.66 20.09 10.14
N TYR A 90 21.81 20.38 10.77
CA TYR A 90 22.37 21.73 10.84
C TYR A 90 22.69 22.30 9.46
N ASN A 91 23.39 21.54 8.62
CA ASN A 91 23.78 21.95 7.26
C ASN A 91 22.58 22.18 6.33
N ALA A 92 21.42 21.60 6.66
CA ALA A 92 20.19 21.74 5.89
C ALA A 92 19.32 22.93 6.33
N LEU A 93 19.74 23.70 7.33
CA LEU A 93 19.04 24.92 7.74
C LEU A 93 19.21 26.03 6.70
N CYS A 94 18.11 26.68 6.36
CA CYS A 94 18.07 27.83 5.45
C CYS A 94 17.13 28.91 5.98
N LEU A 95 17.34 30.17 5.59
CA LEU A 95 16.45 31.27 5.94
C LEU A 95 15.39 31.47 4.87
N ASP A 96 14.13 31.75 5.26
CA ASP A 96 13.14 32.30 4.33
C ASP A 96 13.36 33.81 4.09
N GLY A 97 12.60 34.37 3.15
CA GLY A 97 12.60 35.81 2.87
C GLY A 97 12.09 36.70 4.01
N LYS A 98 11.63 36.11 5.13
CA LYS A 98 11.22 36.80 6.36
C LYS A 98 12.26 36.66 7.49
N GLY A 99 13.34 35.93 7.26
CA GLY A 99 14.41 35.69 8.25
C GLY A 99 14.12 34.53 9.22
N ASN A 100 13.07 33.72 8.99
CA ASN A 100 12.83 32.52 9.78
C ASN A 100 13.76 31.40 9.31
N SER A 101 14.27 30.60 10.25
CA SER A 101 15.05 29.40 9.94
C SER A 101 14.13 28.22 9.63
N LEU A 102 14.38 27.53 8.51
CA LEU A 102 13.65 26.34 8.07
C LEU A 102 14.61 25.20 7.78
N LEU A 103 14.12 23.98 7.92
CA LEU A 103 14.86 22.78 7.51
C LEU A 103 14.52 22.43 6.05
N SER A 104 15.48 22.57 5.14
CA SER A 104 15.30 22.19 3.74
C SER A 104 15.34 20.67 3.58
N SER A 105 14.27 20.10 3.02
CA SER A 105 14.21 18.67 2.70
C SER A 105 15.24 18.25 1.66
N LYS A 106 15.47 19.09 0.65
CA LYS A 106 16.46 18.84 -0.40
C LYS A 106 17.89 18.83 0.16
N LEU A 107 18.28 19.89 0.86
CA LEU A 107 19.62 19.99 1.45
C LEU A 107 19.87 18.84 2.43
N PHE A 108 18.87 18.52 3.26
CA PHE A 108 18.96 17.40 4.19
C PHE A 108 19.23 16.06 3.47
N LEU A 109 18.48 15.78 2.40
CA LEU A 109 18.65 14.54 1.65
C LEU A 109 19.96 14.50 0.86
N ASP A 110 20.48 15.66 0.43
CA ASP A 110 21.79 15.81 -0.24
C ASP A 110 22.95 15.52 0.74
N GLU A 111 22.85 16.02 1.99
CA GLU A 111 23.80 15.72 3.06
C GLU A 111 23.80 14.22 3.41
N GLU A 112 22.62 13.61 3.53
CA GLU A 112 22.51 12.18 3.81
C GLU A 112 23.07 11.30 2.68
N ALA A 113 22.84 11.68 1.42
CA ALA A 113 23.44 11.00 0.28
C ALA A 113 24.97 11.12 0.30
N THR A 114 25.50 12.30 0.60
CA THR A 114 26.94 12.54 0.74
C THR A 114 27.54 11.70 1.87
N ARG A 115 26.83 11.59 3.00
CA ARG A 115 27.23 10.77 4.14
C ARG A 115 27.27 9.28 3.79
N LEU A 116 26.30 8.77 3.04
CA LEU A 116 26.30 7.37 2.57
C LEU A 116 27.44 7.10 1.58
N LYS A 117 27.71 8.03 0.64
CA LYS A 117 28.86 7.93 -0.28
C LYS A 117 30.19 7.86 0.44
N LYS A 118 30.39 8.71 1.46
CA LYS A 118 31.60 8.69 2.31
C LYS A 118 31.78 7.35 3.05
N LYS A 119 30.69 6.64 3.34
CA LYS A 119 30.71 5.29 3.92
C LYS A 119 30.91 4.17 2.87
N GLY A 120 31.09 4.51 1.60
CA GLY A 120 31.34 3.56 0.51
C GLY A 120 30.08 2.95 -0.12
N TYR A 121 28.88 3.41 0.25
CA TYR A 121 27.65 2.92 -0.37
C TYR A 121 27.45 3.53 -1.77
N ARG A 122 27.00 2.69 -2.71
CA ARG A 122 26.40 3.15 -3.96
C ARG A 122 24.92 3.37 -3.73
N GLU A 123 24.44 4.57 -4.03
CA GLU A 123 23.08 4.99 -3.81
C GLU A 123 22.40 5.42 -5.10
N GLU A 124 21.08 5.32 -5.14
CA GLU A 124 20.25 5.94 -6.17
C GLU A 124 19.09 6.66 -5.47
N ARG A 125 18.84 7.93 -5.83
CA ARG A 125 17.72 8.68 -5.26
C ARG A 125 16.42 8.37 -6.00
N LYS A 126 15.39 7.94 -5.26
CA LYS A 126 14.04 7.66 -5.76
C LYS A 126 12.98 8.35 -4.88
N GLY A 127 12.64 9.59 -5.23
CA GLY A 127 11.78 10.41 -4.38
C GLY A 127 12.41 10.62 -3.00
N PRO A 128 11.75 10.25 -1.88
CA PRO A 128 12.32 10.38 -0.54
C PRO A 128 13.34 9.29 -0.19
N SER A 129 13.49 8.22 -0.99
CA SER A 129 14.39 7.12 -0.68
C SER A 129 15.78 7.30 -1.29
N LEU A 130 16.78 6.87 -0.54
CA LEU A 130 18.12 6.56 -1.04
C LEU A 130 18.24 5.03 -1.10
N THR A 131 18.06 4.46 -2.29
CA THR A 131 18.19 3.03 -2.54
C THR A 131 19.67 2.66 -2.48
N VAL A 132 20.03 1.76 -1.57
CA VAL A 132 21.39 1.23 -1.44
C VAL A 132 21.43 -0.20 -1.96
N LEU A 133 22.40 -0.51 -2.81
CA LEU A 133 22.64 -1.86 -3.30
C LEU A 133 23.48 -2.65 -2.29
N ALA A 134 22.98 -3.78 -1.81
CA ALA A 134 23.72 -4.70 -0.96
C ALA A 134 24.59 -5.66 -1.80
N GLU A 135 25.64 -6.19 -1.19
CA GLU A 135 26.61 -7.09 -1.86
C GLU A 135 25.99 -8.38 -2.41
N ASN A 136 24.88 -8.83 -1.82
CA ASN A 136 24.11 -10.01 -2.24
C ASN A 136 23.08 -9.71 -3.35
N GLY A 137 23.10 -8.53 -3.97
CA GLY A 137 22.20 -8.13 -5.04
C GLY A 137 20.83 -7.63 -4.58
N HIS A 138 20.54 -7.63 -3.27
CA HIS A 138 19.31 -7.05 -2.73
C HIS A 138 19.40 -5.52 -2.66
N THR A 139 18.29 -4.84 -2.94
CA THR A 139 18.17 -3.39 -2.76
C THR A 139 17.48 -3.06 -1.44
N MET A 140 18.00 -2.05 -0.73
CA MET A 140 17.39 -1.53 0.48
C MET A 140 17.08 -0.05 0.30
N ASP A 141 15.81 0.30 0.39
CA ASP A 141 15.35 1.69 0.31
C ASP A 141 15.43 2.33 1.69
N ARG A 142 16.35 3.29 1.82
CA ARG A 142 16.47 4.08 3.06
C ARG A 142 15.68 5.36 2.92
N VAL A 143 14.62 5.49 3.71
CA VAL A 143 13.85 6.73 3.83
C VAL A 143 14.20 7.36 5.17
N PHE A 144 14.67 8.60 5.17
CA PHE A 144 14.92 9.33 6.41
C PHE A 144 13.63 10.04 6.85
N ALA A 145 13.44 10.18 8.16
CA ALA A 145 12.25 10.80 8.69
C ALA A 145 12.46 11.54 10.01
N VAL A 146 11.74 12.64 10.17
CA VAL A 146 11.62 13.37 11.42
C VAL A 146 10.33 12.95 12.12
N SER A 147 10.38 12.72 13.43
CA SER A 147 9.19 12.47 14.25
C SER A 147 8.26 13.67 14.23
N CYS A 148 6.95 13.42 14.20
CA CYS A 148 5.94 14.44 14.04
C CYS A 148 4.76 14.23 14.99
N GLN A 149 4.32 15.30 15.65
CA GLN A 149 3.06 15.35 16.38
C GLN A 149 2.04 16.19 15.58
N CYS A 150 1.01 15.52 15.04
CA CYS A 150 -0.05 16.15 14.24
C CYS A 150 -1.46 15.76 14.75
N PRO A 151 -1.77 16.10 16.02
CA PRO A 151 -3.03 15.71 16.66
C PRO A 151 -4.28 16.22 15.91
N GLY A 152 -4.24 17.43 15.34
CA GLY A 152 -5.36 18.01 14.59
C GLY A 152 -5.66 17.27 13.30
N ILE A 153 -4.63 16.79 12.58
CA ILE A 153 -4.82 15.94 11.40
C ILE A 153 -5.47 14.60 11.79
N LEU A 154 -4.90 13.93 12.79
CA LEU A 154 -5.39 12.61 13.24
C LEU A 154 -6.78 12.67 13.87
N GLN A 155 -7.11 13.74 14.61
CA GLN A 155 -8.44 13.92 15.18
C GLN A 155 -9.49 14.17 14.10
N ARG A 156 -9.21 15.00 13.10
CA ARG A 156 -10.12 15.19 11.94
C ARG A 156 -10.34 13.87 11.22
N TRP A 157 -9.28 13.08 11.02
CA TRP A 157 -9.40 11.75 10.46
C TRP A 157 -10.27 10.85 11.33
N ALA A 158 -10.10 10.85 12.66
CA ALA A 158 -10.81 9.98 13.60
C ALA A 158 -12.31 10.28 13.72
N GLN A 159 -12.72 11.53 13.54
CA GLN A 159 -14.11 11.97 13.65
C GLN A 159 -15.02 11.51 12.49
N ARG A 160 -14.46 10.93 11.42
CA ARG A 160 -15.27 10.45 10.29
C ARG A 160 -16.18 9.30 10.69
N SER A 161 -17.43 9.37 10.23
CA SER A 161 -18.38 8.25 10.28
C SER A 161 -17.89 7.10 9.40
N ARG A 162 -17.89 5.89 9.94
CA ARG A 162 -17.33 4.71 9.27
C ARG A 162 -17.93 3.39 9.74
N TYR A 163 -17.91 2.39 8.87
CA TYR A 163 -18.10 0.98 9.25
C TYR A 163 -16.80 0.30 9.67
N TRP A 164 -15.68 0.76 9.12
CA TRP A 164 -14.35 0.25 9.36
C TRP A 164 -13.33 1.41 9.30
N PRO A 165 -12.24 1.38 10.08
CA PRO A 165 -11.95 0.36 11.09
C PRO A 165 -12.75 0.58 12.39
N PRO A 166 -12.81 -0.44 13.28
CA PRO A 166 -13.43 -0.31 14.60
C PRO A 166 -12.81 0.81 15.47
N PRO A 167 -13.55 1.35 16.46
CA PRO A 167 -13.08 2.48 17.27
C PRO A 167 -11.74 2.26 18.00
N ASP A 168 -11.45 1.05 18.46
CA ASP A 168 -10.17 0.73 19.11
C ASP A 168 -8.99 0.85 18.14
N VAL A 169 -9.17 0.42 16.88
CA VAL A 169 -8.17 0.57 15.82
C VAL A 169 -7.97 2.05 15.49
N VAL A 170 -9.06 2.83 15.43
CA VAL A 170 -8.99 4.29 15.25
C VAL A 170 -8.11 4.92 16.34
N GLN A 171 -8.30 4.54 17.60
CA GLN A 171 -7.48 5.05 18.72
C GLN A 171 -6.01 4.64 18.60
N ARG A 172 -5.71 3.41 18.17
CA ARG A 172 -4.32 2.97 17.92
C ARG A 172 -3.67 3.78 16.80
N VAL A 173 -4.38 4.05 15.71
CA VAL A 173 -3.88 4.88 14.61
C VAL A 173 -3.64 6.32 15.08
N VAL A 174 -4.55 6.92 15.84
CA VAL A 174 -4.38 8.27 16.40
C VAL A 174 -3.21 8.35 17.39
N SER A 175 -2.95 7.27 18.12
CA SER A 175 -1.85 7.19 19.09
C SER A 175 -0.51 6.81 18.45
N SER A 176 -0.50 6.47 17.16
CA SER A 176 0.71 6.05 16.46
C SER A 176 1.62 7.24 16.16
N GLU A 177 2.93 7.01 16.23
CA GLU A 177 3.91 8.01 15.83
C GLU A 177 3.73 8.37 14.34
N SER A 178 3.79 9.67 14.05
CA SER A 178 3.70 10.22 12.70
C SER A 178 5.06 10.75 12.27
N PHE A 179 5.28 10.87 10.97
CA PHE A 179 6.60 11.16 10.41
C PHE A 179 6.55 12.21 9.31
N LEU A 180 7.66 12.93 9.15
CA LEU A 180 7.93 13.81 8.01
C LEU A 180 9.07 13.24 7.18
N CYS A 181 8.83 13.01 5.89
CA CYS A 181 9.86 12.55 4.95
C CYS A 181 10.37 13.70 4.06
N PRO A 182 11.66 13.72 3.70
CA PRO A 182 12.29 14.81 2.95
C PRO A 182 11.95 14.73 1.45
N VAL A 183 10.70 15.01 1.11
CA VAL A 183 10.23 15.13 -0.27
C VAL A 183 9.11 16.16 -0.33
N GLY A 184 9.24 17.11 -1.25
CA GLY A 184 8.25 18.16 -1.45
C GLY A 184 7.15 17.76 -2.42
N CYS A 185 6.14 18.62 -2.51
CA CYS A 185 5.12 18.51 -3.53
C CYS A 185 5.68 18.99 -4.88
N LYS A 186 5.66 18.13 -5.92
CA LYS A 186 6.24 18.41 -7.24
C LYS A 186 5.67 19.66 -7.93
N SER A 187 4.42 20.03 -7.62
CA SER A 187 3.76 21.22 -8.16
C SER A 187 4.11 22.51 -7.37
N SER A 188 4.90 22.39 -6.29
CA SER A 188 5.29 23.52 -5.43
C SER A 188 6.53 24.24 -5.94
N ILE A 189 6.47 25.57 -5.95
CA ILE A 189 7.66 26.42 -6.14
C ILE A 189 8.67 26.22 -4.99
N ASN A 190 8.18 25.85 -3.81
CA ASN A 190 9.00 25.63 -2.62
C ASN A 190 9.24 24.14 -2.33
N GLU A 191 9.16 23.26 -3.34
CA GLU A 191 9.33 21.80 -3.20
C GLU A 191 10.57 21.43 -2.37
N HIS A 192 11.68 22.13 -2.58
CA HIS A 192 12.95 21.89 -1.89
C HIS A 192 12.95 22.19 -0.37
N LEU A 193 11.91 22.86 0.14
CA LEU A 193 11.72 23.17 1.57
C LEU A 193 10.63 22.32 2.22
N GLU A 194 9.85 21.61 1.40
CA GLU A 194 8.66 20.90 1.87
C GLU A 194 9.00 19.47 2.31
N TRP A 195 8.33 19.06 3.37
CA TRP A 195 8.38 17.72 3.93
C TRP A 195 7.00 17.07 3.83
N ARG A 196 6.97 15.78 3.52
CA ARG A 196 5.73 15.04 3.34
C ARG A 196 5.31 14.36 4.63
N ILE A 197 4.07 14.58 5.03
CA ILE A 197 3.47 13.96 6.21
C ILE A 197 3.13 12.50 5.88
N CYS A 198 3.61 11.58 6.71
CA CYS A 198 3.48 10.13 6.55
C CYS A 198 3.03 9.47 7.86
N PHE A 199 2.16 8.46 7.75
CA PHE A 199 1.59 7.74 8.88
C PHE A 199 1.88 6.24 8.77
N ASN A 200 3.14 5.88 8.50
CA ASN A 200 3.52 4.50 8.17
C ASN A 200 3.04 3.46 9.20
N ILE A 201 3.18 3.75 10.50
CA ILE A 201 2.72 2.85 11.57
C ILE A 201 1.18 2.74 11.57
N GLY A 202 0.49 3.88 11.49
CA GLY A 202 -0.98 3.89 11.42
C GLY A 202 -1.52 3.18 10.17
N GLU A 203 -0.84 3.30 9.03
CA GLU A 203 -1.17 2.55 7.81
C GLU A 203 -0.99 1.04 8.00
N THR A 204 0.09 0.62 8.65
CA THR A 204 0.33 -0.79 8.96
C THR A 204 -0.75 -1.33 9.91
N GLU A 205 -1.13 -0.58 10.95
CA GLU A 205 -2.27 -0.93 11.83
C GLU A 205 -3.56 -1.12 11.02
N LEU A 206 -3.85 -0.23 10.07
CA LEU A 206 -5.01 -0.37 9.18
C LEU A 206 -4.93 -1.64 8.33
N VAL A 207 -3.79 -1.95 7.71
CA VAL A 207 -3.64 -3.18 6.91
C VAL A 207 -3.78 -4.44 7.77
N HIS A 208 -3.20 -4.46 8.98
CA HIS A 208 -3.28 -5.59 9.90
C HIS A 208 -4.69 -5.82 10.45
N ASN A 209 -5.56 -4.79 10.45
CA ASN A 209 -6.94 -4.87 10.90
C ASN A 209 -7.95 -5.02 9.74
N LEU A 210 -7.48 -5.35 8.54
CA LEU A 210 -8.35 -5.88 7.49
C LEU A 210 -8.80 -7.28 7.86
N ASN A 211 -10.08 -7.59 7.68
CA ASN A 211 -10.55 -8.96 7.87
C ASN A 211 -10.02 -9.89 6.77
N GLY A 212 -10.20 -11.21 6.95
CA GLY A 212 -9.69 -12.20 6.01
C GLY A 212 -10.12 -11.98 4.55
N THR A 213 -11.37 -11.59 4.30
CA THR A 213 -11.88 -11.32 2.94
C THR A 213 -11.24 -10.05 2.34
N GLN A 214 -11.14 -8.98 3.14
CA GLN A 214 -10.51 -7.72 2.73
C GLN A 214 -9.04 -7.95 2.37
N ALA A 215 -8.30 -8.64 3.24
CA ALA A 215 -6.89 -8.97 3.03
C ALA A 215 -6.67 -9.86 1.80
N LYS A 216 -7.49 -10.91 1.61
CA LYS A 216 -7.46 -11.77 0.40
C LYS A 216 -7.69 -10.93 -0.87
N GLY A 217 -8.72 -10.08 -0.88
CA GLY A 217 -9.01 -9.22 -2.02
C GLY A 217 -7.89 -8.22 -2.30
N TYR A 218 -7.27 -7.65 -1.25
CA TYR A 218 -6.11 -6.77 -1.40
C TYR A 218 -4.91 -7.49 -2.01
N ALA A 219 -4.59 -8.69 -1.52
CA ALA A 219 -3.49 -9.50 -2.05
C ALA A 219 -3.72 -9.85 -3.52
N ILE A 220 -4.94 -10.23 -3.90
CA ILE A 220 -5.27 -10.51 -5.31
C ILE A 220 -5.17 -9.26 -6.16
N LEU A 221 -5.70 -8.12 -5.70
CA LEU A 221 -5.56 -6.84 -6.41
C LEU A 221 -4.08 -6.49 -6.64
N LYS A 222 -3.22 -6.68 -5.63
CA LYS A 222 -1.77 -6.49 -5.78
C LYS A 222 -1.17 -7.43 -6.83
N MET A 223 -1.56 -8.71 -6.85
CA MET A 223 -1.09 -9.67 -7.86
C MET A 223 -1.52 -9.25 -9.27
N ILE A 224 -2.79 -8.87 -9.45
CA ILE A 224 -3.31 -8.38 -10.73
C ILE A 224 -2.49 -7.19 -11.21
N VAL A 225 -2.30 -6.18 -10.35
CA VAL A 225 -1.49 -5.01 -10.70
C VAL A 225 -0.04 -5.42 -10.97
N LYS A 226 0.55 -6.33 -10.20
CA LYS A 226 1.95 -6.77 -10.34
C LYS A 226 2.22 -7.59 -11.61
N GLU A 227 1.31 -8.49 -11.97
CA GLU A 227 1.54 -9.49 -13.02
C GLU A 227 0.91 -9.10 -14.35
N VAL A 228 -0.19 -8.34 -14.31
CA VAL A 228 -0.93 -7.94 -15.51
C VAL A 228 -0.59 -6.50 -15.90
N LEU A 229 -0.57 -5.57 -14.95
CA LEU A 229 -0.37 -4.14 -15.25
C LEU A 229 1.10 -3.68 -15.13
N LYS A 230 1.91 -4.35 -14.30
CA LYS A 230 3.29 -3.96 -13.94
C LYS A 230 4.45 -4.40 -14.81
N PRO A 231 4.32 -5.19 -15.90
CA PRO A 231 5.42 -5.32 -16.85
C PRO A 231 5.91 -3.95 -17.37
N ASN A 232 5.09 -2.88 -17.28
CA ASN A 232 5.41 -1.53 -17.74
C ASN A 232 5.11 -0.39 -16.72
N ASN A 233 4.96 -0.64 -15.41
CA ASN A 233 4.37 0.35 -14.48
C ASN A 233 5.18 0.55 -13.17
N LYS A 234 5.57 1.80 -12.88
CA LYS A 234 6.20 2.19 -11.60
C LYS A 234 5.29 3.09 -10.74
N GLU A 235 4.18 3.56 -11.30
CA GLU A 235 3.32 4.61 -10.76
C GLU A 235 2.25 4.05 -9.81
N ILE A 236 1.65 2.89 -10.13
CA ILE A 236 0.69 2.22 -9.23
C ILE A 236 1.47 1.41 -8.20
N THR A 237 1.76 2.06 -7.07
CA THR A 237 2.50 1.48 -5.95
C THR A 237 1.59 0.71 -4.98
N SER A 238 2.19 -0.11 -4.10
CA SER A 238 1.45 -0.75 -3.00
C SER A 238 0.71 0.28 -2.15
N PHE A 239 1.29 1.47 -1.95
CA PHE A 239 0.68 2.58 -1.23
C PHE A 239 -0.60 3.10 -1.89
N VAL A 240 -0.62 3.25 -3.21
CA VAL A 240 -1.85 3.59 -3.97
C VAL A 240 -2.91 2.51 -3.77
N LEU A 241 -2.53 1.24 -3.88
CA LEU A 241 -3.46 0.12 -3.72
C LEU A 241 -4.05 0.01 -2.30
N LYS A 242 -3.28 0.34 -1.24
CA LYS A 242 -3.82 0.43 0.13
C LYS A 242 -4.97 1.44 0.22
N ASN A 243 -4.78 2.61 -0.38
CA ASN A 243 -5.80 3.64 -0.34
C ASN A 243 -7.04 3.26 -1.16
N ILE A 244 -6.86 2.52 -2.26
CA ILE A 244 -7.97 1.97 -3.05
C ILE A 244 -8.83 0.98 -2.26
N ILE A 245 -8.25 0.23 -1.32
CA ILE A 245 -9.03 -0.70 -0.48
C ILE A 245 -9.62 -0.03 0.76
N PHE A 246 -8.94 0.96 1.36
CA PHE A 246 -9.39 1.59 2.61
C PHE A 246 -10.69 2.38 2.43
N TRP A 247 -10.84 3.10 1.32
CA TRP A 247 -12.04 3.91 1.06
C TRP A 247 -13.32 3.07 0.93
N PRO A 248 -13.35 1.99 0.13
CA PRO A 248 -14.47 1.06 0.13
C PRO A 248 -14.65 0.30 1.45
N ALA A 249 -13.56 -0.05 2.17
CA ALA A 249 -13.64 -0.68 3.48
C ALA A 249 -14.40 0.19 4.48
N GLU A 250 -14.09 1.48 4.52
CA GLU A 250 -14.76 2.46 5.38
C GLU A 250 -16.26 2.63 5.07
N SER A 251 -16.61 2.57 3.79
CA SER A 251 -17.95 2.92 3.29
C SER A 251 -18.96 1.76 3.26
N ASN A 252 -18.50 0.51 3.44
CA ASN A 252 -19.36 -0.67 3.35
C ASN A 252 -19.44 -1.40 4.69
N SER A 253 -20.60 -1.97 4.99
CA SER A 253 -20.78 -2.79 6.20
C SER A 253 -19.96 -4.08 6.14
N ALA A 254 -19.70 -4.68 7.31
CA ALA A 254 -18.98 -5.95 7.44
C ALA A 254 -19.58 -7.10 6.60
N SER A 255 -20.89 -7.06 6.29
CA SER A 255 -21.54 -8.06 5.44
C SER A 255 -20.97 -8.12 4.01
N MET A 256 -20.44 -6.99 3.49
CA MET A 256 -19.78 -6.94 2.20
C MET A 256 -18.47 -7.75 2.19
N PHE A 257 -17.83 -7.88 3.34
CA PHE A 257 -16.52 -8.49 3.50
C PHE A 257 -16.59 -9.92 4.05
N GLN A 258 -17.64 -10.64 3.69
CA GLN A 258 -17.77 -12.08 3.93
C GLN A 258 -17.13 -12.87 2.78
N GLU A 259 -16.64 -14.08 3.04
CA GLU A 259 -15.92 -14.89 2.05
C GLU A 259 -16.74 -15.14 0.77
N ARG A 260 -18.06 -15.32 0.89
CA ARG A 260 -18.99 -15.45 -0.25
C ARG A 260 -18.98 -14.24 -1.20
N ASN A 261 -18.59 -13.07 -0.69
CA ASN A 261 -18.55 -11.80 -1.42
C ASN A 261 -17.14 -11.46 -1.91
N LEU A 262 -16.14 -12.33 -1.76
CA LEU A 262 -14.75 -12.03 -2.14
C LEU A 262 -14.58 -11.56 -3.59
N ILE A 263 -15.23 -12.25 -4.54
CA ILE A 263 -15.16 -11.87 -5.95
C ILE A 263 -15.82 -10.51 -6.19
N ARG A 264 -16.98 -10.27 -5.57
CA ARG A 264 -17.67 -8.99 -5.64
C ARG A 264 -16.81 -7.86 -5.05
N TRP A 265 -16.18 -8.11 -3.90
CA TRP A 265 -15.24 -7.20 -3.26
C TRP A 265 -14.08 -6.84 -4.19
N LEU A 266 -13.44 -7.85 -4.79
CA LEU A 266 -12.35 -7.64 -5.74
C LEU A 266 -12.80 -6.83 -6.96
N HIS A 267 -13.98 -7.14 -7.51
CA HIS A 267 -14.56 -6.39 -8.63
C HIS A 267 -14.79 -4.92 -8.26
N ASP A 268 -15.32 -4.62 -7.08
CA ASP A 268 -15.53 -3.24 -6.61
C ASP A 268 -14.19 -2.50 -6.39
N ALA A 269 -13.15 -3.20 -5.94
CA ALA A 269 -11.81 -2.64 -5.84
C ALA A 269 -11.20 -2.32 -7.21
N LEU A 270 -11.37 -3.19 -8.21
CA LEU A 270 -10.96 -2.96 -9.60
C LEU A 270 -11.74 -1.79 -10.23
N LYS A 271 -13.05 -1.71 -9.99
CA LYS A 271 -13.88 -0.58 -10.40
C LYS A 271 -13.38 0.73 -9.81
N THR A 272 -13.04 0.73 -8.52
CA THR A 272 -12.46 1.88 -7.82
C THR A 272 -11.13 2.28 -8.44
N LEU A 273 -10.23 1.31 -8.69
CA LEU A 273 -8.96 1.56 -9.39
C LEU A 273 -9.18 2.18 -10.78
N ARG A 274 -10.13 1.65 -11.57
CA ARG A 274 -10.47 2.21 -12.88
C ARG A 274 -10.94 3.66 -12.77
N THR A 275 -11.86 3.96 -11.85
CA THR A 275 -12.36 5.32 -11.62
C THR A 275 -11.26 6.28 -11.19
N VAL A 276 -10.36 5.83 -10.30
CA VAL A 276 -9.18 6.60 -9.87
C VAL A 276 -8.27 6.93 -11.04
N LEU A 277 -8.01 5.95 -11.92
CA LEU A 277 -7.19 6.15 -13.10
C LEU A 277 -7.85 7.08 -14.10
N SER A 278 -9.15 6.96 -14.35
CA SER A 278 -9.90 7.84 -15.26
C SER A 278 -9.96 9.28 -14.75
N SER A 279 -10.22 9.48 -13.46
CA SER A 279 -10.35 10.82 -12.86
C SER A 279 -9.01 11.45 -12.47
N LYS A 280 -7.93 10.66 -12.36
CA LYS A 280 -6.66 11.05 -11.74
C LYS A 280 -6.87 11.62 -10.32
N GLN A 281 -7.84 11.08 -9.59
CA GLN A 281 -8.16 11.47 -8.21
C GLN A 281 -8.18 10.25 -7.30
N LEU A 282 -7.30 10.26 -6.29
CA LEU A 282 -7.33 9.35 -5.16
C LEU A 282 -6.95 10.13 -3.91
N PRO A 283 -7.94 10.56 -3.10
CA PRO A 283 -7.68 11.14 -1.79
C PRO A 283 -6.84 10.18 -0.94
N TYR A 284 -5.81 10.70 -0.27
CA TYR A 284 -5.10 9.92 0.73
C TYR A 284 -6.03 9.64 1.92
N TYR A 285 -6.06 8.40 2.37
CA TYR A 285 -7.06 7.93 3.33
C TYR A 285 -7.00 8.65 4.69
N ILE A 286 -5.81 9.07 5.13
CA ILE A 286 -5.62 9.80 6.39
C ILE A 286 -5.72 11.32 6.21
N ILE A 287 -5.23 11.86 5.09
CA ILE A 287 -5.35 13.30 4.74
C ILE A 287 -6.09 13.40 3.39
N PRO A 288 -7.43 13.41 3.37
CA PRO A 288 -8.23 13.38 2.14
C PRO A 288 -7.94 14.55 1.19
N GLU A 289 -7.43 15.66 1.71
CA GLU A 289 -7.04 16.82 0.92
C GLU A 289 -5.86 16.51 -0.02
N ARG A 290 -5.01 15.53 0.30
CA ARG A 290 -3.87 15.16 -0.53
C ARG A 290 -4.27 14.14 -1.61
N ASN A 291 -4.16 14.50 -2.88
CA ASN A 291 -4.38 13.58 -4.00
C ASN A 291 -3.12 12.74 -4.29
N LEU A 292 -3.23 11.42 -4.27
CA LEU A 292 -2.13 10.49 -4.53
C LEU A 292 -1.79 10.34 -6.03
N MET A 293 -2.74 10.63 -6.92
CA MET A 293 -2.53 10.51 -8.35
C MET A 293 -1.77 11.70 -8.96
N GLU A 294 -1.76 12.85 -8.28
CA GLU A 294 -1.03 14.05 -8.73
C GLU A 294 0.48 13.77 -8.85
N ALA A 295 1.04 13.01 -7.91
CA ALA A 295 2.46 12.66 -7.90
C ALA A 295 2.86 11.57 -8.91
N CYS A 296 1.89 10.82 -9.45
CA CYS A 296 2.11 9.65 -10.30
C CYS A 296 2.62 10.00 -11.70
N GLY A 297 2.53 11.26 -12.15
CA GLY A 297 3.05 11.65 -13.48
C GLY A 297 2.45 10.86 -14.65
N LEU A 298 1.23 10.34 -14.48
CA LEU A 298 0.60 9.42 -15.43
C LEU A 298 0.23 10.15 -16.72
N GLN A 299 0.92 9.79 -17.81
CA GLN A 299 0.66 10.31 -19.16
C GLN A 299 -0.69 9.80 -19.70
N ASP A 300 -1.36 10.60 -20.53
CA ASP A 300 -2.71 10.31 -21.01
C ASP A 300 -2.81 9.04 -21.87
N GLN A 301 -1.76 8.70 -22.62
CA GLN A 301 -1.71 7.45 -23.37
C GLN A 301 -1.65 6.24 -22.43
N GLN A 302 -0.82 6.32 -21.39
CA GLN A 302 -0.66 5.26 -20.40
C GLN A 302 -1.92 5.08 -19.56
N GLN A 303 -2.57 6.20 -19.20
CA GLN A 303 -3.87 6.23 -18.54
C GLN A 303 -4.93 5.48 -19.36
N ARG A 304 -5.10 5.83 -20.64
CA ARG A 304 -6.10 5.20 -21.51
C ARG A 304 -5.86 3.70 -21.65
N LYS A 305 -4.60 3.30 -21.83
CA LYS A 305 -4.23 1.89 -21.88
C LYS A 305 -4.62 1.16 -20.60
N TRP A 306 -4.30 1.69 -19.42
CA TRP A 306 -4.63 1.02 -18.16
C TRP A 306 -6.12 0.97 -17.86
N VAL A 307 -6.87 2.01 -18.23
CA VAL A 307 -8.32 1.99 -18.12
C VAL A 307 -8.90 0.88 -19.00
N ALA A 308 -8.37 0.68 -20.21
CA ALA A 308 -8.75 -0.44 -21.08
C ALA A 308 -8.34 -1.79 -20.46
N ASP A 309 -7.07 -1.97 -20.08
CA ASP A 309 -6.57 -3.22 -19.47
C ASP A 309 -7.41 -3.64 -18.24
N ILE A 310 -7.79 -2.68 -17.38
CA ILE A 310 -8.63 -2.97 -16.21
C ILE A 310 -10.07 -3.27 -16.61
N THR A 311 -10.59 -2.65 -17.67
CA THR A 311 -11.93 -2.94 -18.17
C THR A 311 -11.99 -4.35 -18.73
N ASP A 312 -11.01 -4.75 -19.54
CA ASP A 312 -10.89 -6.11 -20.07
C ASP A 312 -10.80 -7.14 -18.93
N ILE A 313 -9.99 -6.86 -17.90
CA ILE A 313 -9.89 -7.69 -16.69
C ILE A 313 -11.25 -7.86 -16.00
N MET A 314 -12.01 -6.77 -15.88
CA MET A 314 -13.33 -6.80 -15.24
C MET A 314 -14.34 -7.58 -16.09
N GLU A 315 -14.29 -7.46 -17.42
CA GLU A 315 -15.14 -8.20 -18.36
C GLU A 315 -14.82 -9.71 -18.38
N GLU A 316 -13.54 -10.08 -18.27
CA GLU A 316 -13.13 -11.48 -18.11
C GLU A 316 -13.61 -12.12 -16.79
N GLY A 317 -13.89 -11.28 -15.78
CA GLY A 317 -14.39 -11.70 -14.49
C GLY A 317 -13.43 -12.65 -13.75
N PRO A 318 -13.95 -13.64 -12.99
CA PRO A 318 -13.12 -14.52 -12.15
C PRO A 318 -12.07 -15.33 -12.93
N ARG A 319 -12.27 -15.54 -14.24
CA ARG A 319 -11.36 -16.29 -15.12
C ARG A 319 -9.97 -15.68 -15.15
N MET A 320 -9.86 -14.36 -14.99
CA MET A 320 -8.58 -13.67 -15.02
C MET A 320 -7.64 -14.10 -13.88
N ILE A 321 -8.21 -14.49 -12.73
CA ILE A 321 -7.45 -14.94 -11.55
C ILE A 321 -6.67 -16.22 -11.92
N LEU A 322 -7.27 -17.11 -12.70
CA LEU A 322 -6.62 -18.34 -13.19
C LEU A 322 -5.50 -18.08 -14.22
N ARG A 323 -5.38 -16.85 -14.74
CA ARG A 323 -4.31 -16.46 -15.65
C ARG A 323 -3.09 -15.91 -14.93
N LEU A 324 -3.21 -15.52 -13.67
CA LEU A 324 -2.10 -14.97 -12.89
C LEU A 324 -0.97 -16.00 -12.79
N PRO A 325 0.24 -15.72 -13.32
CA PRO A 325 1.40 -16.60 -13.25
C PRO A 325 1.62 -17.26 -11.89
N ARG A 326 1.52 -16.51 -10.78
CA ARG A 326 1.70 -17.08 -9.44
C ARG A 326 0.64 -18.12 -9.10
N ILE A 327 -0.63 -17.82 -9.41
CA ILE A 327 -1.73 -18.74 -9.20
C ILE A 327 -1.52 -20.00 -10.05
N ARG A 328 -1.13 -19.85 -11.32
CA ARG A 328 -0.80 -20.98 -12.18
C ARG A 328 0.33 -21.83 -11.62
N GLN A 329 1.39 -21.22 -11.10
CA GLN A 329 2.52 -21.94 -10.49
C GLN A 329 2.11 -22.67 -9.21
N THR A 330 1.33 -22.06 -8.33
CA THR A 330 0.83 -22.73 -7.11
C THR A 330 -0.05 -23.93 -7.46
N ILE A 331 -0.90 -23.81 -8.47
CA ILE A 331 -1.68 -24.93 -9.01
C ILE A 331 -0.74 -26.06 -9.47
N ILE A 332 0.35 -25.74 -10.19
CA ILE A 332 1.32 -26.74 -10.69
C ILE A 332 2.06 -27.47 -9.56
N CYS A 333 2.39 -26.78 -8.46
CA CYS A 333 3.17 -27.35 -7.36
C CYS A 333 2.35 -28.21 -6.37
N TYR A 334 1.02 -28.11 -6.36
CA TYR A 334 0.14 -28.93 -5.52
C TYR A 334 -0.83 -29.75 -6.41
N PRO A 335 -0.51 -31.01 -6.74
CA PRO A 335 -1.23 -31.79 -7.75
C PRO A 335 -2.64 -32.25 -7.34
N GLU A 336 -2.94 -32.33 -6.03
CA GLU A 336 -4.27 -32.65 -5.50
C GLU A 336 -5.32 -31.58 -5.88
N PRO A 337 -5.06 -30.28 -5.64
CA PRO A 337 -5.82 -29.20 -6.25
C PRO A 337 -5.92 -29.32 -7.78
N LEU A 338 -4.86 -29.70 -8.51
CA LEU A 338 -4.91 -29.89 -9.98
C LEU A 338 -5.84 -31.01 -10.44
N LEU A 339 -5.91 -32.15 -9.74
CA LEU A 339 -6.86 -33.23 -10.07
C LEU A 339 -8.31 -32.77 -9.86
N TRP A 340 -8.53 -32.01 -8.80
CA TRP A 340 -9.81 -31.37 -8.53
C TRP A 340 -10.16 -30.26 -9.56
N PHE A 341 -9.20 -29.38 -9.88
CA PHE A 341 -9.33 -28.31 -10.86
C PHE A 341 -9.44 -28.83 -12.28
N SER A 342 -8.71 -29.87 -12.68
CA SER A 342 -8.81 -30.46 -14.02
C SER A 342 -10.20 -31.06 -14.24
N ARG A 343 -10.76 -31.73 -13.21
CA ARG A 343 -12.14 -32.22 -13.24
C ARG A 343 -13.14 -31.07 -13.39
N ARG A 344 -13.00 -30.01 -12.59
CA ARG A 344 -13.94 -28.87 -12.62
C ARG A 344 -13.74 -27.93 -13.81
N ARG A 345 -12.51 -27.83 -14.33
CA ARG A 345 -12.18 -27.14 -15.58
C ARG A 345 -12.76 -27.89 -16.77
N MET A 346 -12.66 -29.22 -16.82
CA MET A 346 -13.35 -30.04 -17.82
C MET A 346 -14.85 -29.82 -17.77
N GLU A 347 -15.45 -29.73 -16.57
CA GLU A 347 -16.87 -29.42 -16.45
C GLU A 347 -17.23 -28.01 -16.94
N LEU A 348 -16.38 -27.00 -16.69
CA LEU A 348 -16.59 -25.65 -17.21
C LEU A 348 -16.41 -25.58 -18.73
N GLU A 349 -15.40 -26.25 -19.28
CA GLU A 349 -15.17 -26.39 -20.71
C GLU A 349 -16.34 -27.15 -21.36
N MET A 350 -16.87 -28.19 -20.70
CA MET A 350 -18.09 -28.88 -21.12
C MET A 350 -19.33 -27.97 -21.08
N LEU A 351 -19.55 -27.21 -20.01
CA LEU A 351 -20.68 -26.28 -19.94
C LEU A 351 -20.56 -25.16 -21.00
N GLN A 352 -19.35 -24.70 -21.30
CA GLN A 352 -19.11 -23.77 -22.40
C GLN A 352 -19.38 -24.42 -23.77
N LEU A 353 -19.00 -25.69 -23.96
CA LEU A 353 -19.30 -26.44 -25.18
C LEU A 353 -20.80 -26.73 -25.32
N GLU A 354 -21.49 -27.04 -24.23
CA GLU A 354 -22.96 -27.18 -24.19
C GLU A 354 -23.66 -25.85 -24.52
N TYR A 355 -23.13 -24.72 -24.03
CA TYR A 355 -23.56 -23.38 -24.41
C TYR A 355 -23.37 -23.14 -25.92
N LEU A 356 -22.15 -23.34 -26.45
CA LEU A 356 -21.84 -23.19 -27.88
C LEU A 356 -22.72 -24.11 -28.75
N ASN A 357 -23.01 -25.33 -28.28
CA ASN A 357 -23.86 -26.29 -28.97
C ASN A 357 -25.35 -25.90 -28.94
N ARG A 358 -25.82 -25.26 -27.86
CA ARG A 358 -27.18 -24.68 -27.82
C ARG A 358 -27.30 -23.42 -28.67
N ASP A 359 -26.31 -22.52 -28.67
CA ASP A 359 -26.28 -21.36 -29.58
C ASP A 359 -26.34 -21.79 -31.05
N LEU A 360 -25.70 -22.92 -31.41
CA LEU A 360 -25.81 -23.53 -32.74
C LEU A 360 -27.19 -24.15 -33.03
N GLN A 361 -27.97 -24.51 -32.00
CA GLN A 361 -29.31 -25.09 -32.12
C GLN A 361 -30.44 -24.08 -31.96
N CYS A 362 -30.15 -22.89 -31.43
CA CYS A 362 -31.11 -21.80 -31.18
C CYS A 362 -31.13 -20.74 -32.30
N ILE A 363 -30.49 -20.98 -33.45
CA ILE A 363 -30.75 -20.21 -34.67
C ILE A 363 -32.06 -20.71 -35.28
N ASP A 364 -33.19 -20.31 -34.68
CA ASP A 364 -34.46 -20.26 -35.40
C ASP A 364 -34.69 -18.87 -35.99
N GLU A 365 -35.60 -18.79 -36.96
CA GLU A 365 -35.78 -17.64 -37.85
C GLU A 365 -36.26 -16.34 -37.17
N ASN A 366 -36.46 -16.32 -35.84
CA ASN A 366 -37.06 -15.18 -35.13
C ASN A 366 -36.19 -14.50 -34.06
N GLY A 367 -34.98 -15.01 -33.75
CA GLY A 367 -33.90 -14.20 -33.16
C GLY A 367 -34.08 -13.65 -31.73
N GLU A 368 -34.92 -14.24 -30.87
CA GLU A 368 -34.97 -13.91 -29.43
C GLU A 368 -34.67 -15.14 -28.57
N CYS A 369 -33.65 -15.05 -27.70
CA CYS A 369 -33.29 -16.11 -26.75
C CYS A 369 -33.28 -15.58 -25.31
N ASP A 370 -34.20 -16.09 -24.49
CA ASP A 370 -34.40 -15.75 -23.06
C ASP A 370 -33.57 -16.68 -22.13
N ASP A 371 -33.23 -17.89 -22.58
CA ASP A 371 -32.49 -18.90 -21.80
C ASP A 371 -30.95 -18.70 -21.82
N THR A 372 -30.44 -17.86 -22.72
CA THR A 372 -29.00 -17.57 -22.89
C THR A 372 -28.41 -16.98 -21.61
N ASP A 373 -29.12 -16.05 -20.97
CA ASP A 373 -28.68 -15.37 -19.76
C ASP A 373 -28.57 -16.32 -18.56
N ILE A 374 -29.47 -17.30 -18.45
CA ILE A 374 -29.51 -18.26 -17.33
C ILE A 374 -28.29 -19.19 -17.38
N ILE A 375 -27.92 -19.69 -18.57
CA ILE A 375 -26.77 -20.61 -18.75
C ILE A 375 -25.45 -19.87 -18.55
N LEU A 376 -25.30 -18.67 -19.13
CA LEU A 376 -24.15 -17.81 -18.91
C LEU A 376 -23.98 -17.48 -17.43
N GLN A 377 -25.08 -17.19 -16.74
CA GLN A 377 -25.06 -16.93 -15.31
C GLN A 377 -24.69 -18.18 -14.50
N ALA A 378 -25.18 -19.36 -14.86
CA ALA A 378 -24.79 -20.63 -14.21
C ALA A 378 -23.29 -20.95 -14.41
N ILE A 379 -22.77 -20.79 -15.62
CA ILE A 379 -21.34 -20.93 -15.93
C ILE A 379 -20.53 -19.93 -15.10
N TYR A 380 -20.92 -18.66 -15.11
CA TYR A 380 -20.25 -17.60 -14.37
C TYR A 380 -20.24 -17.88 -12.86
N MET A 381 -21.36 -18.32 -12.28
CA MET A 381 -21.45 -18.71 -10.88
C MET A 381 -20.54 -19.91 -10.56
N ARG A 382 -20.45 -20.90 -11.45
CA ARG A 382 -19.55 -22.04 -11.26
C ARG A 382 -18.08 -21.64 -11.33
N HIS A 383 -17.73 -20.70 -12.21
CA HIS A 383 -16.39 -20.09 -12.24
C HIS A 383 -16.06 -19.37 -10.93
N ILE A 384 -17.01 -18.61 -10.37
CA ILE A 384 -16.85 -17.94 -9.07
C ILE A 384 -16.52 -18.94 -7.96
N GLU A 385 -17.26 -20.05 -7.88
CA GLU A 385 -17.08 -21.05 -6.83
C GLU A 385 -15.69 -21.69 -6.88
N ILE A 386 -15.24 -22.09 -8.08
CA ILE A 386 -13.93 -22.71 -8.28
C ILE A 386 -12.80 -21.76 -7.90
N VAL A 387 -12.89 -20.51 -8.34
CA VAL A 387 -11.88 -19.50 -8.04
C VAL A 387 -11.86 -19.17 -6.56
N ARG A 388 -13.03 -19.12 -5.90
CA ARG A 388 -13.12 -18.93 -4.45
C ARG A 388 -12.41 -20.04 -3.68
N GLU A 389 -12.69 -21.30 -4.01
CA GLU A 389 -12.06 -22.45 -3.36
C GLU A 389 -10.55 -22.49 -3.59
N LEU A 390 -10.10 -22.10 -4.79
CA LEU A 390 -8.68 -21.95 -5.10
C LEU A 390 -8.00 -20.94 -4.20
N ILE A 391 -8.59 -19.74 -4.09
CA ILE A 391 -8.06 -18.68 -3.24
C ILE A 391 -7.98 -19.18 -1.79
N GLN A 392 -9.03 -19.84 -1.30
CA GLN A 392 -9.07 -20.36 0.06
C GLN A 392 -7.92 -21.35 0.33
N ARG A 393 -7.69 -22.31 -0.58
CA ARG A 393 -6.57 -23.26 -0.45
C ARG A 393 -5.20 -22.59 -0.55
N MET A 394 -5.01 -21.62 -1.45
CA MET A 394 -3.73 -20.89 -1.56
C MET A 394 -3.32 -20.22 -0.25
N PHE A 395 -4.28 -19.60 0.47
CA PHE A 395 -4.00 -18.92 1.74
C PHE A 395 -3.89 -19.88 2.93
N ILE A 396 -4.38 -21.13 2.81
CA ILE A 396 -4.29 -22.16 3.87
C ILE A 396 -3.04 -23.04 3.68
N GLU A 397 -2.70 -23.39 2.44
CA GLU A 397 -1.65 -24.37 2.09
C GLU A 397 -0.33 -23.71 1.63
N GLY A 398 -0.35 -22.41 1.29
CA GLY A 398 0.80 -21.69 0.74
C GLY A 398 1.78 -21.09 1.76
N SER A 399 1.69 -21.42 3.05
CA SER A 399 2.63 -20.91 4.08
C SER A 399 3.78 -21.90 4.27
N PRO A 400 5.04 -21.55 3.92
CA PRO A 400 6.21 -22.33 4.31
C PRO A 400 6.51 -22.00 5.77
N VAL A 401 5.70 -22.55 6.68
CA VAL A 401 5.83 -22.33 8.11
C VAL A 401 6.03 -23.69 8.75
N ASP A 402 7.12 -23.83 9.52
CA ASP A 402 7.44 -24.99 10.35
C ASP A 402 6.18 -25.47 11.09
N ASP A 403 5.93 -26.78 11.12
CA ASP A 403 4.64 -27.39 11.53
C ASP A 403 4.14 -26.95 12.91
N ARG A 404 5.00 -26.36 13.74
CA ARG A 404 4.66 -25.82 15.08
C ARG A 404 4.00 -24.43 15.07
N ASP A 405 4.26 -23.60 14.06
CA ASP A 405 3.64 -22.26 13.92
C ASP A 405 2.33 -22.31 13.12
N ARG A 406 2.05 -23.45 12.46
CA ARG A 406 0.82 -23.71 11.70
C ARG A 406 -0.44 -23.69 12.59
N ASP A 407 -0.36 -24.30 13.77
CA ASP A 407 -1.49 -24.36 14.71
C ASP A 407 -1.82 -23.00 15.34
N GLU A 408 -0.82 -22.14 15.56
CA GLU A 408 -1.01 -20.81 16.14
C GLU A 408 -1.61 -19.82 15.11
N ILE A 409 -1.19 -19.92 13.84
CA ILE A 409 -1.77 -19.14 12.73
C ILE A 409 -3.19 -19.64 12.39
N LEU A 410 -3.43 -20.95 12.37
CA LEU A 410 -4.76 -21.51 12.16
C LEU A 410 -5.75 -21.13 13.28
N ARG A 411 -5.30 -21.07 14.54
CA ARG A 411 -6.13 -20.58 15.67
C ARG A 411 -6.50 -19.10 15.55
N ARG A 412 -5.65 -18.27 14.93
CA ARG A 412 -5.92 -16.83 14.72
C ARG A 412 -6.77 -16.51 13.51
N ILE A 413 -6.91 -17.45 12.56
CA ILE A 413 -7.72 -17.29 11.33
C ILE A 413 -9.10 -17.95 11.48
N LEU A 414 -9.24 -18.93 12.37
CA LEU A 414 -10.48 -19.70 12.61
C LEU A 414 -11.25 -19.29 13.87
N MET A 415 -10.85 -18.19 14.54
CA MET A 415 -11.67 -17.42 15.48
C MET A 415 -11.87 -16.02 14.93
#